data_AF-A0A218P8A2-F1
#
_entry.id   AF-A0A218P8A2-F1
#
_cell.length_a   1.000
_cell.length_b   1.000
_cell.length_c   1.000
_cell.angle_alpha   90.00
_cell.angle_beta   90.00
_cell.angle_gamma   90.00
#
_symmetry.space_group_name_H-M   'P 1'
#
loop_
_entity.id
_entity.type
_entity.pdbx_description
1 polymer ?
#
loop_
_entity_poly.entity_id
_entity_poly.type
_entity_poly.pdbx_seq_one_letter_code
_entity_poly.pdbx_strand_id
1 'polypeptide(L)'
;MNELFERVKEEYGVEIRDENDMTNAWKLVEALKEKGWVVYIITAKGREQVDAWHPSFGSLFAQFGENPNFGSVLEGICNIALLVKELEKNGTL
;
A
#
# COMPACT_ATOMS: atom_id res chain seq x y z
N MET A 1 10.94 -0.48 -9.29
CA MET A 1 10.90 -1.26 -8.05
C MET A 1 11.87 -0.74 -6.98
N ASN A 2 13.16 -0.54 -7.28
CA ASN A 2 14.10 0.01 -6.28
C ASN A 2 13.66 1.38 -5.72
N GLU A 3 13.24 2.32 -6.58
CA GLU A 3 12.73 3.62 -6.12
C GLU A 3 11.50 3.50 -5.20
N LEU A 4 10.62 2.53 -5.46
CA LEU A 4 9.47 2.25 -4.61
C LEU A 4 9.91 1.78 -3.22
N PHE A 5 10.90 0.90 -3.14
CA PHE A 5 11.41 0.37 -1.88
C PHE A 5 12.14 1.44 -1.06
N GLU A 6 12.91 2.32 -1.71
CA GLU A 6 13.54 3.44 -1.03
C GLU A 6 12.50 4.40 -0.44
N ARG A 7 11.45 4.75 -1.19
CA ARG A 7 10.35 5.58 -0.67
C ARG A 7 9.63 4.92 0.51
N VAL A 8 9.40 3.61 0.47
CA VAL A 8 8.83 2.86 1.59
C VAL A 8 9.73 2.96 2.83
N LYS A 9 11.05 2.81 2.65
CA LYS A 9 12.03 2.94 3.73
C LYS A 9 12.03 4.34 4.33
N GLU A 10 11.97 5.38 3.51
CA GLU A 10 11.91 6.77 3.97
C GLU A 10 10.64 7.09 4.77
N GLU A 11 9.48 6.64 4.28
CA GLU A 11 8.18 7.00 4.86
C GLU A 11 7.74 6.15 6.06
N TYR A 12 8.16 4.88 6.07
CA TYR A 12 7.74 3.87 7.05
C TYR A 12 8.88 3.26 7.85
N GLY A 13 10.15 3.51 7.49
CA GLY A 13 11.30 2.86 8.13
C GLY A 13 11.39 1.35 7.86
N VAL A 14 10.63 0.84 6.88
CA VAL A 14 10.59 -0.58 6.51
C VAL A 14 11.47 -0.81 5.29
N GLU A 15 12.46 -1.71 5.41
CA GLU A 15 13.35 -2.06 4.31
C GLU A 15 12.83 -3.30 3.58
N ILE A 16 12.42 -3.15 2.31
CA ILE A 16 12.07 -4.25 1.41
C ILE A 16 13.33 -4.67 0.66
N ARG A 17 13.77 -5.92 0.85
CA ARG A 17 15.06 -6.39 0.32
C ARG A 17 15.00 -6.75 -1.16
N ASP A 18 13.91 -7.36 -1.58
CA ASP A 18 13.68 -7.84 -2.94
C ASP A 18 12.18 -8.06 -3.19
N GLU A 19 11.83 -8.46 -4.42
CA GLU A 19 10.45 -8.64 -4.90
C GLU A 19 9.71 -9.82 -4.22
N ASN A 20 10.39 -10.62 -3.40
CA ASN A 20 9.82 -11.74 -2.65
C ASN A 20 9.76 -11.46 -1.14
N ASP A 21 10.17 -10.28 -0.67
CA ASP A 21 10.21 -9.93 0.75
C ASP A 21 8.82 -9.56 1.30
N MET A 22 7.90 -10.51 1.24
CA MET A 22 6.55 -10.38 1.76
C MET A 22 6.50 -10.20 3.27
N THR A 23 7.55 -10.61 4.00
CA THR A 23 7.60 -10.43 5.46
C THR A 23 7.70 -8.95 5.81
N ASN A 24 8.60 -8.20 5.17
CA ASN A 24 8.66 -6.76 5.39
C ASN A 24 7.49 -6.02 4.74
N ALA A 25 7.01 -6.46 3.57
CA ALA A 25 5.81 -5.88 2.96
C ALA A 25 4.59 -5.99 3.91
N TRP A 26 4.42 -7.12 4.60
CA TRP A 26 3.31 -7.31 5.55
C TRP A 26 3.34 -6.33 6.72
N LYS A 27 4.52 -5.84 7.13
CA LYS A 27 4.61 -4.81 8.18
C LYS A 27 3.91 -3.51 7.77
N LEU A 28 3.86 -3.20 6.47
CA LEU A 28 3.10 -2.05 5.96
C LEU A 28 1.59 -2.27 6.13
N VAL A 29 1.10 -3.48 5.86
CA VAL A 29 -0.30 -3.86 6.08
C VAL A 29 -0.67 -3.72 7.56
N GLU A 30 0.20 -4.19 8.45
CA GLU A 30 0.02 -4.04 9.90
C GLU A 30 0.00 -2.57 10.34
N ALA A 31 0.92 -1.75 9.82
CA ALA A 31 0.95 -0.31 10.11
C ALA A 31 -0.31 0.42 9.62
N LEU A 32 -0.81 0.06 8.43
CA LEU A 32 -2.08 0.58 7.90
C LEU A 32 -3.26 0.18 8.79
N LYS A 33 -3.30 -1.08 9.23
CA LYS A 33 -4.33 -1.60 10.15
C LYS A 33 -4.34 -0.85 11.48
N GLU A 34 -3.17 -0.59 12.07
CA GLU A 34 -3.04 0.19 13.30
C GLU A 34 -3.59 1.62 13.17
N LYS A 35 -3.56 2.16 11.95
CA LYS A 35 -4.12 3.47 11.60
C LYS A 35 -5.60 3.44 11.20
N GLY A 36 -6.27 2.29 11.35
CA GLY A 36 -7.69 2.13 11.06
C GLY A 36 -8.02 1.83 9.58
N TRP A 37 -7.01 1.60 8.73
CA TRP A 37 -7.25 1.20 7.35
C TRP A 37 -7.57 -0.29 7.26
N VAL A 38 -8.52 -0.63 6.39
CA VAL A 38 -8.82 -2.00 5.97
C VAL A 38 -8.10 -2.25 4.66
N VAL A 39 -7.17 -3.21 4.63
CA VAL A 39 -6.43 -3.57 3.42
C VAL A 39 -7.06 -4.80 2.78
N TYR A 40 -7.37 -4.71 1.48
CA TYR A 40 -7.90 -5.82 0.68
C TYR A 40 -6.81 -6.34 -0.25
N ILE A 41 -6.53 -7.63 -0.19
CA ILE A 41 -5.64 -8.33 -1.12
C ILE A 41 -6.43 -9.45 -1.79
N ILE A 42 -6.57 -9.37 -3.10
CA ILE A 42 -7.28 -10.36 -3.93
C ILE A 42 -6.26 -11.02 -4.83
N THR A 43 -6.14 -12.34 -4.71
CA THR A 43 -5.31 -13.16 -5.60
C THR A 43 -6.17 -14.23 -6.26
N ALA A 44 -6.18 -14.24 -7.59
CA ALA A 44 -6.86 -15.21 -8.41
C ALA A 44 -6.07 -15.44 -9.71
N LYS A 45 -6.33 -16.56 -10.39
CA LYS A 45 -5.67 -16.84 -11.67
C LYS A 45 -5.97 -15.72 -12.67
N GLY A 46 -4.93 -14.97 -13.06
CA GLY A 46 -5.04 -13.85 -14.00
C GLY A 46 -5.57 -12.54 -13.40
N ARG A 47 -5.68 -12.43 -12.07
CA ARG A 47 -6.07 -11.19 -11.38
C ARG A 47 -5.41 -11.09 -10.01
N GLU A 48 -4.63 -10.03 -9.83
CA GLU A 48 -4.15 -9.58 -8.53
C GLU A 48 -4.67 -8.17 -8.28
N GLN A 49 -5.09 -7.89 -7.04
CA GLN A 49 -5.54 -6.55 -6.65
C GLN A 49 -5.17 -6.29 -5.18
N VAL A 50 -4.67 -5.08 -4.90
CA VAL A 50 -4.39 -4.58 -3.56
C VAL A 50 -5.03 -3.21 -3.43
N ASP A 51 -5.87 -3.02 -2.40
CA ASP A 51 -6.57 -1.76 -2.10
C ASP A 51 -6.56 -1.49 -0.60
N ALA A 52 -6.86 -0.26 -0.20
CA ALA A 52 -7.12 0.12 1.18
C ALA A 52 -8.41 0.92 1.31
N TRP A 53 -9.10 0.81 2.43
CA TRP A 53 -10.32 1.57 2.72
C TRP A 53 -10.28 2.11 4.14
N HIS A 54 -10.80 3.33 4.33
CA HIS A 54 -10.91 3.95 5.65
C HIS A 54 -12.27 4.65 5.80
N PRO A 55 -12.92 4.61 6.98
CA PRO A 55 -14.23 5.24 7.19
C PRO A 55 -14.29 6.73 6.81
N SER A 56 -13.21 7.47 7.05
CA SER A 56 -13.14 8.91 6.74
C SER A 56 -12.86 9.23 5.27
N PHE A 57 -12.36 8.27 4.48
CA PHE A 57 -11.87 8.51 3.11
C PHE A 57 -12.53 7.61 2.06
N GLY A 58 -13.25 6.57 2.44
CA GLY A 58 -13.69 5.54 1.50
C GLY A 58 -12.51 4.71 1.00
N SER A 59 -12.62 4.14 -0.21
CA SER A 59 -11.52 3.37 -0.80
C SER A 59 -10.43 4.28 -1.34
N LEU A 60 -9.18 3.83 -1.23
CA LEU A 60 -8.02 4.54 -1.72
C LEU A 60 -8.13 4.75 -3.24
N PHE A 61 -8.61 3.75 -3.99
CA PHE A 61 -8.93 3.91 -5.41
C PHE A 61 -9.88 5.07 -5.70
N ALA A 62 -10.90 5.28 -4.87
CA ALA A 62 -11.85 6.39 -5.08
C ALA A 62 -11.19 7.75 -4.86
N GLN A 63 -10.13 7.82 -4.04
CA GLN A 63 -9.37 9.04 -3.78
C GLN A 63 -8.42 9.40 -4.92
N PHE A 64 -7.85 8.41 -5.60
CA PHE A 64 -6.84 8.61 -6.66
C PHE A 64 -7.38 8.40 -8.09
N GLY A 65 -8.64 7.97 -8.26
CA GLY A 65 -9.32 7.88 -9.55
C GLY A 65 -8.91 6.71 -10.45
N GLU A 66 -7.91 5.92 -10.04
CA GLU A 66 -7.40 4.77 -10.78
C GLU A 66 -7.12 3.60 -9.83
N ASN A 67 -7.23 2.38 -10.36
CA ASN A 67 -6.64 1.20 -9.72
C ASN A 67 -5.15 1.23 -10.07
N PRO A 68 -4.21 1.59 -9.16
CA PRO A 68 -2.78 1.50 -9.40
C PRO A 68 -2.45 0.18 -10.06
N ASN A 69 -1.93 0.26 -11.29
CA ASN A 69 -1.37 -0.91 -11.94
C ASN A 69 -0.10 -1.30 -11.16
N PHE A 70 -0.10 -2.48 -10.57
CA PHE A 70 1.07 -3.11 -9.98
C PHE A 70 1.31 -4.47 -10.65
N GLY A 71 2.58 -4.82 -10.85
CA GLY A 71 3.00 -6.09 -11.43
C GLY A 71 3.00 -7.25 -10.43
N SER A 72 2.78 -6.98 -9.14
CA SER A 72 2.68 -7.99 -8.07
C SER A 72 1.91 -7.48 -6.85
N VAL A 73 1.45 -8.41 -6.00
CA VAL A 73 0.90 -8.10 -4.68
C VAL A 73 1.86 -7.27 -3.82
N LEU A 74 3.16 -7.58 -3.82
CA LEU A 74 4.14 -6.84 -3.02
C LEU A 74 4.21 -5.37 -3.46
N GLU A 75 4.30 -5.14 -4.76
CA GLU A 75 4.28 -3.80 -5.33
C GLU A 75 2.98 -3.07 -4.99
N GLY A 76 1.84 -3.77 -5.04
CA GLY A 76 0.55 -3.24 -4.62
C GLY A 76 0.56 -2.79 -3.16
N ILE A 77 1.06 -3.61 -2.23
CA ILE A 77 1.16 -3.27 -0.81
C ILE A 77 2.01 -2.02 -0.60
N CYS A 78 3.17 -1.95 -1.23
CA CYS A 78 4.06 -0.78 -1.13
C CYS A 78 3.38 0.49 -1.66
N ASN A 79 2.73 0.42 -2.83
CA ASN A 79 2.05 1.57 -3.43
C ASN A 79 0.90 2.07 -2.57
N ILE A 80 0.01 1.20 -2.08
CA ILE A 80 -1.11 1.64 -1.24
C ILE A 80 -0.61 2.28 0.05
N ALA A 81 0.48 1.77 0.64
CA ALA A 81 1.05 2.35 1.85
C ALA A 81 1.56 3.77 1.60
N LEU A 82 2.24 4.00 0.48
CA LEU A 82 2.72 5.34 0.12
C LEU A 82 1.58 6.31 -0.22
N LEU A 83 0.56 5.85 -0.94
CA LEU A 83 -0.63 6.65 -1.25
C LEU A 83 -1.40 7.04 0.02
N VAL A 84 -1.55 6.11 0.97
CA VAL A 84 -2.12 6.43 2.28
C VAL A 84 -1.27 7.51 2.96
N LYS A 85 0.06 7.36 2.98
CA LYS A 85 0.96 8.35 3.57
C LYS A 85 0.82 9.74 2.94
N GLU A 86 0.66 9.80 1.63
CA GLU A 86 0.40 11.03 0.88
C GLU A 86 -0.92 11.68 1.30
N LEU A 87 -1.99 10.89 1.45
CA LEU A 87 -3.26 11.39 1.99
C LEU A 87 -3.11 11.95 3.41
N GLU A 88 -2.32 11.30 4.27
CA GLU A 88 -2.08 11.81 5.64
C GLU A 88 -1.35 13.16 5.61
N LYS A 89 -0.35 13.30 4.73
CA LYS A 89 0.46 14.53 4.62
C LYS A 89 -0.32 15.71 4.05
N ASN A 90 -1.26 15.46 3.14
CA ASN A 90 -2.02 16.50 2.46
C ASN A 90 -3.21 17.04 3.29
N GLY A 91 -3.25 16.76 4.60
CA GLY A 91 -4.28 17.29 5.50
C GLY A 91 -5.63 16.57 5.39
N THR A 92 -5.65 15.41 4.74
CA THR A 92 -6.71 14.41 4.90
C THR A 92 -6.39 13.52 6.12
N LEU A 93 -5.90 14.10 7.23
CA LEU A 93 -5.82 13.53 8.58
C LEU A 93 -5.51 14.63 9.60
#